data_AF-A0A6A6F6Y3-F1
#
_entry.id   AF-A0A6A6F6Y3-F1
#
_cell.length_a   1.000
_cell.length_b   1.000
_cell.length_c   1.000
_cell.angle_alpha   90.00
_cell.angle_beta   90.00
_cell.angle_gamma   90.00
#
_symmetry.space_group_name_H-M   'P 1'
#
loop_
_entity.id
_entity.type
_entity.pdbx_description
1 polymer ?
#
loop_
_entity_poly.entity_id
_entity_poly.type
_entity_poly.pdbx_seq_one_letter_code
_entity_poly.pdbx_strand_id
1 'polypeptide(L)'
;MPEPRHGETHNQLRYRHFAVYQRLFAAVITTNLVLILAFAVVAGSNAQQKIFNYGDALTAVSANILGAQLMRQEHCINMLLRSVLSLPHSWSIKIRRHAAKVYCHGGVHSACGVSSMFWYIFFTVLVQSWTASNTAYKNAVLATTAMILLLFGTLTIGSLPWFRALYHNEWELMHRYSGWTTVAIVWTQLLCISASNAATESQKLGILLVKTPSFWMLIVTTFLLIYPWLYLRKVTFVAEKLSTHATQLHIETDKVLPTCVGMALSSAPLVENHKFATIPQPNKHPGFSIVVANNGDWTKRLVDNPPQYLWTRGVPTLGVGRIAKVFRRIVLVATGSGIGPCLSFINVHPEWAMRIVWSARLPMLSYGKSNIQNILRADKDAIIIDTKKTSHKEEDMPSLLKVAYAAYQDSRAEAVIVISNPAVTHEIVYSLEKRKIPAYGAIWDS
;
A
#
# COMPACT_ATOMS: atom_id res chain seq x y z
N MET A 1 16.85 20.02 -19.89
CA MET A 1 15.50 19.90 -19.29
C MET A 1 14.89 21.29 -19.22
N PRO A 2 13.59 21.48 -19.47
CA PRO A 2 12.93 22.78 -19.33
C PRO A 2 13.01 23.25 -17.88
N GLU A 3 12.95 24.55 -17.67
CA GLU A 3 12.83 25.10 -16.32
C GLU A 3 11.49 24.68 -15.68
N PRO A 4 11.43 24.49 -14.35
CA PRO A 4 10.18 24.28 -13.64
C PRO A 4 9.22 25.45 -13.87
N ARG A 5 7.92 25.17 -14.00
CA ARG A 5 6.90 26.20 -14.28
C ARG A 5 6.72 27.20 -13.13
N HIS A 6 6.96 26.76 -11.90
CA HIS A 6 6.79 27.56 -10.69
C HIS A 6 8.08 27.55 -9.87
N GLY A 7 8.25 28.52 -8.99
CA GLY A 7 9.38 28.58 -8.05
C GLY A 7 9.45 27.35 -7.13
N GLU A 8 10.63 27.09 -6.59
CA GLU A 8 10.91 25.87 -5.80
C GLU A 8 10.00 25.74 -4.57
N THR A 9 9.68 26.83 -3.89
CA THR A 9 8.74 26.84 -2.76
C THR A 9 7.36 26.28 -3.14
N HIS A 10 6.81 26.72 -4.28
CA HIS A 10 5.53 26.22 -4.78
C HIS A 10 5.63 24.72 -5.14
N ASN A 11 6.72 24.31 -5.79
CA ASN A 11 6.90 22.92 -6.20
C ASN A 11 7.03 21.98 -4.99
N GLN A 12 7.77 22.38 -3.95
CA GLN A 12 7.86 21.62 -2.71
C GLN A 12 6.51 21.50 -2.03
N LEU A 13 5.75 22.60 -1.92
CA LEU A 13 4.40 22.54 -1.39
C LEU A 13 3.53 21.58 -2.20
N ARG A 14 3.51 21.69 -3.53
CA ARG A 14 2.59 20.92 -4.39
C ARG A 14 2.93 19.43 -4.53
N TYR A 15 4.21 19.09 -4.63
CA TYR A 15 4.65 17.73 -5.00
C TYR A 15 5.31 16.97 -3.85
N ARG A 16 5.75 17.66 -2.78
CA ARG A 16 6.31 17.03 -1.58
C ARG A 16 5.32 17.04 -0.42
N HIS A 17 4.85 18.22 0.01
CA HIS A 17 3.99 18.34 1.19
C HIS A 17 2.50 18.03 0.90
N PHE A 18 2.01 18.42 -0.27
CA PHE A 18 0.67 18.12 -0.77
C PHE A 18 0.70 17.14 -1.95
N ALA A 19 1.55 16.11 -1.87
CA ALA A 19 1.48 15.01 -2.82
C ALA A 19 0.10 14.30 -2.70
N VAL A 20 -0.24 13.45 -3.67
CA VAL A 20 -1.59 12.84 -3.74
C VAL A 20 -1.94 12.08 -2.46
N TYR A 21 -0.97 11.36 -1.90
CA TYR A 21 -1.11 10.66 -0.62
C TYR A 21 -1.57 11.62 0.49
N GLN A 22 -0.86 12.74 0.69
CA GLN A 22 -1.17 13.71 1.73
C GLN A 22 -2.48 14.44 1.48
N ARG A 23 -2.85 14.67 0.21
CA ARG A 23 -4.15 15.25 -0.14
C ARG A 23 -5.32 14.31 0.16
N LEU A 24 -5.18 13.03 -0.15
CA LEU A 24 -6.18 12.02 0.23
C LEU A 24 -6.29 11.91 1.75
N PHE A 25 -5.14 11.89 2.44
CA PHE A 25 -5.10 11.87 3.90
C PHE A 25 -5.81 13.09 4.51
N ALA A 26 -5.44 14.29 4.07
CA ALA A 26 -6.03 15.54 4.55
C ALA A 26 -7.53 15.60 4.26
N ALA A 27 -7.97 15.22 3.05
CA ALA A 27 -9.39 15.24 2.69
C ALA A 27 -10.24 14.36 3.64
N VAL A 28 -9.79 13.14 3.93
CA VAL A 28 -10.50 12.20 4.81
C VAL A 28 -10.48 12.68 6.27
N ILE A 29 -9.33 13.12 6.79
CA ILE A 29 -9.24 13.63 8.17
C ILE A 29 -10.04 14.92 8.34
N THR A 30 -9.93 15.88 7.43
CA THR A 30 -10.69 17.13 7.53
C THR A 30 -12.18 16.86 7.51
N THR A 31 -12.66 15.95 6.66
CA THR A 31 -14.07 15.55 6.66
C THR A 31 -14.51 14.98 8.01
N ASN A 32 -13.72 14.05 8.57
CA ASN A 32 -14.02 13.47 9.88
C ASN A 32 -13.98 14.52 11.02
N LEU A 33 -12.98 15.40 11.03
CA LEU A 33 -12.87 16.45 12.05
C LEU A 33 -14.01 17.47 11.97
N VAL A 34 -14.41 17.87 10.77
CA VAL A 34 -15.57 18.77 10.58
C VAL A 34 -16.84 18.11 11.12
N LEU A 35 -17.06 16.81 10.84
CA LEU A 35 -18.20 16.08 11.36
C LEU A 35 -18.15 15.97 12.89
N ILE A 36 -16.99 15.64 13.48
CA ILE A 36 -16.82 15.60 14.94
C ILE A 36 -17.16 16.96 15.56
N LEU A 37 -16.64 18.06 15.01
CA LEU A 37 -16.90 19.41 15.51
C LEU A 37 -18.39 19.77 15.40
N ALA A 38 -19.02 19.48 14.26
CA ALA A 38 -20.44 19.71 14.06
C ALA A 38 -21.30 18.96 15.09
N PHE A 39 -21.02 17.67 15.31
CA PHE A 39 -21.76 16.86 16.29
C PHE A 39 -21.39 17.19 17.74
N ALA A 40 -20.19 17.66 18.02
CA ALA A 40 -19.81 18.13 19.35
C ALA A 40 -20.60 19.40 19.75
N VAL A 41 -20.82 20.32 18.81
CA VAL A 41 -21.67 21.51 19.04
C VAL A 41 -23.13 21.09 19.32
N VAL A 42 -23.65 20.12 18.56
CA VAL A 42 -25.00 19.58 18.76
C VAL A 42 -25.12 18.86 20.11
N ALA A 43 -24.21 17.93 20.40
CA ALA A 43 -24.23 17.11 21.61
C ALA A 43 -23.92 17.89 22.91
N GLY A 44 -23.23 19.03 22.80
CA GLY A 44 -22.91 19.92 23.93
C GLY A 44 -24.11 20.66 24.51
N SER A 45 -25.27 20.65 23.82
CA SER A 45 -26.53 21.13 24.37
C SER A 45 -27.35 19.95 24.91
N ASN A 46 -27.68 19.95 26.20
CA ASN A 46 -28.41 18.85 26.87
C ASN A 46 -29.74 18.47 26.18
N ALA A 47 -30.34 19.38 25.41
CA ALA A 47 -31.57 19.15 24.65
C ALA A 47 -31.37 18.28 23.38
N GLN A 48 -30.14 18.15 22.86
CA GLN A 48 -29.85 17.54 21.55
C GLN A 48 -29.02 16.25 21.60
N GLN A 49 -28.74 15.68 22.78
CA GLN A 49 -28.14 14.33 22.90
C GLN A 49 -29.01 13.20 22.29
N LYS A 50 -30.26 13.51 21.92
CA LYS A 50 -31.13 12.61 21.14
C LYS A 50 -30.75 12.54 19.64
N ILE A 51 -30.00 13.52 19.12
CA ILE A 51 -29.65 13.61 17.70
C ILE A 51 -28.40 12.80 17.37
N PHE A 52 -27.42 12.79 18.28
CA PHE A 52 -26.17 12.04 18.13
C PHE A 52 -25.71 11.55 19.50
N ASN A 53 -25.53 10.24 19.64
CA ASN A 53 -25.15 9.59 20.89
C ASN A 53 -23.88 8.74 20.76
N TYR A 54 -23.46 8.10 21.85
CA TYR A 54 -22.26 7.26 21.87
C TYR A 54 -22.31 6.09 20.87
N GLY A 55 -23.50 5.55 20.55
CA GLY A 55 -23.67 4.50 19.54
C GLY A 55 -23.35 5.00 18.12
N ASP A 56 -23.69 6.26 17.82
CA ASP A 56 -23.36 6.89 16.54
C ASP A 56 -21.86 7.18 16.44
N ALA A 57 -21.23 7.63 17.53
CA ALA A 57 -19.77 7.78 17.60
C ALA A 57 -19.07 6.43 17.39
N LEU A 58 -19.54 5.35 18.03
CA LEU A 58 -18.99 4.00 17.83
C LEU A 58 -19.22 3.49 16.40
N THR A 59 -20.29 3.90 15.74
CA THR A 59 -20.53 3.65 14.31
C THR A 59 -19.49 4.37 13.46
N ALA A 60 -19.20 5.64 13.74
CA ALA A 60 -18.17 6.39 13.03
C ALA A 60 -16.75 5.82 13.23
N VAL A 61 -16.44 5.32 14.44
CA VAL A 61 -15.21 4.56 14.72
C VAL A 61 -15.16 3.31 13.84
N SER A 62 -16.23 2.50 13.84
CA SER A 62 -16.30 1.24 13.09
C SER A 62 -16.20 1.47 11.58
N ALA A 63 -16.80 2.55 11.07
CA ALA A 63 -16.74 2.93 9.67
C ALA A 63 -15.32 3.29 9.24
N ASN A 64 -14.58 4.02 10.08
CA ASN A 64 -13.19 4.36 9.81
C ASN A 64 -12.26 3.15 9.94
N ILE A 65 -12.46 2.25 10.91
CA ILE A 65 -11.71 0.98 10.97
C ILE A 65 -11.94 0.16 9.69
N LEU A 66 -13.19 0.02 9.26
CA LEU A 66 -13.54 -0.69 8.02
C LEU A 66 -12.89 -0.01 6.80
N GLY A 67 -12.96 1.31 6.70
CA GLY A 67 -12.31 2.09 5.64
C GLY A 67 -10.79 1.88 5.60
N ALA A 68 -10.15 1.86 6.77
CA ALA A 68 -8.73 1.56 6.88
C ALA A 68 -8.41 0.14 6.40
N GLN A 69 -9.23 -0.85 6.77
CA GLN A 69 -9.04 -2.24 6.38
C GLN A 69 -9.27 -2.47 4.87
N LEU A 70 -10.30 -1.84 4.29
CA LEU A 70 -10.58 -1.91 2.85
C LEU A 70 -9.39 -1.43 2.01
N MET A 71 -8.73 -0.34 2.43
CA MET A 71 -7.55 0.20 1.73
C MET A 71 -6.30 -0.68 1.85
N ARG A 72 -6.35 -1.77 2.63
CA ARG A 72 -5.30 -2.80 2.70
C ARG A 72 -5.72 -4.14 2.14
N GLN A 73 -6.97 -4.30 1.73
CA GLN A 73 -7.49 -5.54 1.20
C GLN A 73 -7.13 -5.72 -0.27
N GLU A 74 -6.60 -6.89 -0.64
CA GLU A 74 -6.09 -7.16 -1.98
C GLU A 74 -7.16 -7.02 -3.05
N HIS A 75 -8.40 -7.45 -2.76
CA HIS A 75 -9.53 -7.31 -3.68
C HIS A 75 -9.94 -5.86 -3.90
N CYS A 76 -9.94 -5.04 -2.84
CA CYS A 76 -10.28 -3.62 -2.96
C CYS A 76 -9.22 -2.89 -3.78
N ILE A 77 -7.94 -3.12 -3.49
CA ILE A 77 -6.80 -2.54 -4.24
C ILE A 77 -6.85 -2.98 -5.70
N ASN A 78 -7.09 -4.27 -5.95
CA ASN A 78 -7.23 -4.82 -7.30
C ASN A 78 -8.41 -4.20 -8.05
N MET A 79 -9.55 -4.02 -7.39
CA MET A 79 -10.72 -3.35 -7.96
C MET A 79 -10.39 -1.91 -8.34
N LEU A 80 -9.82 -1.13 -7.42
CA LEU A 80 -9.43 0.28 -7.67
C LEU A 80 -8.48 0.40 -8.87
N LEU A 81 -7.45 -0.45 -8.93
CA LEU A 81 -6.52 -0.46 -10.06
C LEU A 81 -7.21 -0.91 -11.35
N ARG A 82 -8.03 -1.97 -11.33
CA ARG A 82 -8.78 -2.42 -12.53
C ARG A 82 -9.70 -1.34 -13.06
N SER A 83 -10.38 -0.59 -12.20
CA SER A 83 -11.22 0.54 -12.60
C SER A 83 -10.41 1.60 -13.35
N VAL A 84 -9.22 1.98 -12.84
CA VAL A 84 -8.34 2.94 -13.54
C VAL A 84 -7.77 2.36 -14.84
N LEU A 85 -7.48 1.06 -14.86
CA LEU A 85 -6.97 0.38 -16.06
C LEU A 85 -8.03 0.21 -17.15
N SER A 86 -9.31 0.32 -16.81
CA SER A 86 -10.43 0.27 -17.77
C SER A 86 -10.62 1.58 -18.54
N LEU A 87 -9.90 2.66 -18.16
CA LEU A 87 -9.99 3.95 -18.84
C LEU A 87 -9.54 3.83 -20.30
N PRO A 88 -10.38 4.22 -21.27
CA PRO A 88 -10.01 4.16 -22.68
C PRO A 88 -8.79 5.03 -22.98
N HIS A 89 -7.89 4.52 -23.81
CA HIS A 89 -6.73 5.29 -24.27
C HIS A 89 -7.12 6.51 -25.10
N SER A 90 -8.36 6.59 -25.62
CA SER A 90 -8.93 7.75 -26.31
C SER A 90 -9.21 8.92 -25.37
N TRP A 91 -9.33 8.69 -24.06
CA TRP A 91 -9.55 9.76 -23.10
C TRP A 91 -8.31 10.65 -22.97
N SER A 92 -8.56 11.92 -22.64
CA SER A 92 -7.53 12.92 -22.44
C SER A 92 -6.43 12.43 -21.49
N ILE A 93 -5.17 12.66 -21.85
CA ILE A 93 -4.01 12.35 -21.01
C ILE A 93 -4.11 13.01 -19.64
N LYS A 94 -4.80 14.14 -19.52
CA LYS A 94 -5.03 14.81 -18.22
C LYS A 94 -5.84 13.92 -17.28
N ILE A 95 -6.89 13.26 -17.76
CA ILE A 95 -7.74 12.39 -16.93
C ILE A 95 -6.93 11.15 -16.52
N ARG A 96 -6.34 10.48 -17.51
CA ARG A 96 -5.48 9.30 -17.31
C ARG A 96 -4.35 9.58 -16.33
N ARG A 97 -3.73 10.76 -16.40
CA ARG A 97 -2.66 11.20 -15.50
C ARG A 97 -3.11 11.25 -14.04
N HIS A 98 -4.30 11.80 -13.76
CA HIS A 98 -4.80 11.93 -12.40
C HIS A 98 -5.28 10.58 -11.86
N ALA A 99 -6.00 9.81 -12.67
CA ALA A 99 -6.48 8.48 -12.30
C ALA A 99 -5.33 7.51 -11.97
N ALA A 100 -4.22 7.60 -12.72
CA ALA A 100 -3.00 6.84 -12.48
C ALA A 100 -2.41 7.02 -11.07
N LYS A 101 -2.80 8.04 -10.28
CA LYS A 101 -2.34 8.23 -8.90
C LYS A 101 -3.13 7.40 -7.86
N VAL A 102 -4.01 6.49 -8.28
CA VAL A 102 -4.80 5.59 -7.41
C VAL A 102 -3.94 4.70 -6.49
N TYR A 103 -2.69 4.43 -6.86
CA TYR A 103 -1.76 3.70 -5.99
C TYR A 103 -1.39 4.48 -4.70
N CYS A 104 -1.78 5.76 -4.58
CA CYS A 104 -1.64 6.54 -3.35
C CYS A 104 -2.75 6.29 -2.30
N HIS A 105 -3.53 5.21 -2.43
CA HIS A 105 -4.62 4.84 -1.52
C HIS A 105 -4.20 4.65 -0.05
N GLY A 106 -2.90 4.43 0.24
CA GLY A 106 -2.37 4.41 1.61
C GLY A 106 -2.66 5.68 2.42
N GLY A 107 -2.86 6.83 1.75
CA GLY A 107 -3.27 8.07 2.41
C GLY A 107 -4.67 7.97 3.03
N VAL A 108 -5.59 7.26 2.37
CA VAL A 108 -6.94 6.98 2.89
C VAL A 108 -6.86 6.02 4.08
N HIS A 109 -6.09 4.94 3.95
CA HIS A 109 -5.86 3.99 5.06
C HIS A 109 -5.40 4.70 6.34
N SER A 110 -4.33 5.50 6.21
CA SER A 110 -3.74 6.21 7.35
C SER A 110 -4.70 7.23 7.95
N ALA A 111 -5.43 7.97 7.10
CA ALA A 111 -6.40 8.95 7.58
C ALA A 111 -7.61 8.31 8.29
N CYS A 112 -8.09 7.17 7.79
CA CYS A 112 -9.13 6.40 8.47
C CYS A 112 -8.63 5.85 9.83
N GLY A 113 -7.39 5.37 9.92
CA GLY A 113 -6.80 4.95 11.20
C GLY A 113 -6.76 6.08 12.24
N VAL A 114 -6.23 7.25 11.86
CA VAL A 114 -6.19 8.43 12.73
C VAL A 114 -7.59 8.96 13.06
N SER A 115 -8.52 8.95 12.08
CA SER A 115 -9.90 9.38 12.29
C SER A 115 -10.64 8.45 13.27
N SER A 116 -10.34 7.14 13.24
CA SER A 116 -10.88 6.19 14.22
C SER A 116 -10.49 6.58 15.65
N MET A 117 -9.23 6.99 15.87
CA MET A 117 -8.77 7.49 17.16
C MET A 117 -9.54 8.74 17.60
N PHE A 118 -9.70 9.75 16.73
CA PHE A 118 -10.42 10.98 17.09
C PHE A 118 -11.90 10.74 17.38
N TRP A 119 -12.58 9.92 16.57
CA TRP A 119 -13.95 9.51 16.85
C TRP A 119 -14.05 8.72 18.15
N TYR A 120 -13.04 7.92 18.50
CA TYR A 120 -13.02 7.16 19.73
C TYR A 120 -12.78 8.03 20.97
N ILE A 121 -12.00 9.09 20.84
CA ILE A 121 -11.90 10.13 21.88
C ILE A 121 -13.27 10.79 22.08
N PHE A 122 -13.98 11.13 21.00
CA PHE A 122 -15.33 11.70 21.11
C PHE A 122 -16.33 10.70 21.72
N PHE A 123 -16.30 9.43 21.31
CA PHE A 123 -17.04 8.34 21.94
C PHE A 123 -16.76 8.26 23.44
N THR A 124 -15.50 8.39 23.85
CA THR A 124 -15.10 8.35 25.27
C THR A 124 -15.75 9.46 26.07
N VAL A 125 -15.92 10.65 25.50
CA VAL A 125 -16.64 11.76 26.15
C VAL A 125 -18.12 11.42 26.28
N LEU A 126 -18.76 10.92 25.22
CA LEU A 126 -20.20 10.62 25.22
C LEU A 126 -20.57 9.42 26.09
N VAL A 127 -19.70 8.41 26.18
CA VAL A 127 -19.98 7.19 26.96
C VAL A 127 -19.89 7.43 28.47
N GLN A 128 -19.39 8.58 28.93
CA GLN A 128 -19.36 8.91 30.36
C GLN A 128 -20.76 9.12 30.95
N SER A 129 -21.69 9.65 30.16
CA SER A 129 -23.10 9.83 30.56
C SER A 129 -23.95 8.58 30.31
N TRP A 130 -23.38 7.53 29.73
CA TRP A 130 -24.08 6.27 29.51
C TRP A 130 -24.41 5.57 30.83
N THR A 131 -25.68 5.21 31.00
CA THR A 131 -26.18 4.52 32.19
C THR A 131 -26.27 3.02 31.91
N ALA A 132 -25.29 2.28 32.42
CA ALA A 132 -25.26 0.82 32.32
C ALA A 132 -26.35 0.17 33.19
N SER A 133 -26.84 -1.01 32.77
CA SER A 133 -27.84 -1.78 33.53
C SER A 133 -27.29 -2.33 34.85
N ASN A 134 -25.97 -2.52 34.95
CA ASN A 134 -25.29 -2.89 36.18
C ASN A 134 -23.83 -2.38 36.20
N THR A 135 -23.21 -2.44 37.38
CA THR A 135 -21.82 -1.99 37.61
C THR A 135 -20.80 -2.80 36.82
N ALA A 136 -21.04 -4.08 36.56
CA ALA A 136 -20.11 -4.93 35.82
C ALA A 136 -19.97 -4.47 34.35
N TYR A 137 -21.08 -4.17 33.67
CA TYR A 137 -21.05 -3.62 32.32
C TYR A 137 -20.40 -2.25 32.28
N LYS A 138 -20.67 -1.38 33.26
CA LYS A 138 -20.01 -0.07 33.38
C LYS A 138 -18.50 -0.23 33.46
N ASN A 139 -18.01 -1.10 34.35
CA ASN A 139 -16.58 -1.34 34.54
C ASN A 139 -15.93 -1.96 33.30
N ALA A 140 -16.60 -2.92 32.64
CA ALA A 140 -16.11 -3.53 31.41
C ALA A 140 -15.97 -2.50 30.28
N VAL A 141 -16.95 -1.60 30.10
CA VAL A 141 -16.88 -0.55 29.07
C VAL A 141 -15.81 0.49 29.40
N LEU A 142 -15.60 0.86 30.67
CA LEU A 142 -14.51 1.75 31.07
C LEU A 142 -13.14 1.12 30.82
N ALA A 143 -12.96 -0.15 31.21
CA ALA A 143 -11.71 -0.87 30.99
C ALA A 143 -11.38 -1.00 29.50
N THR A 144 -12.34 -1.43 28.68
CA THR A 144 -12.18 -1.52 27.22
C THR A 144 -11.94 -0.15 26.58
N THR A 145 -12.57 0.92 27.09
CA THR A 145 -12.30 2.30 26.67
C THR A 145 -10.84 2.69 26.88
N ALA A 146 -10.30 2.47 28.08
CA ALA A 146 -8.89 2.76 28.38
C ALA A 146 -7.93 1.95 27.50
N MET A 147 -8.20 0.66 27.31
CA MET A 147 -7.37 -0.21 26.46
C MET A 147 -7.38 0.22 25.00
N ILE A 148 -8.54 0.55 24.43
CA ILE A 148 -8.62 0.96 23.03
C ILE A 148 -7.96 2.34 22.81
N LEU A 149 -8.10 3.29 23.75
CA LEU A 149 -7.39 4.57 23.67
C LEU A 149 -5.87 4.37 23.67
N LEU A 150 -5.37 3.49 24.55
CA LEU A 150 -3.95 3.12 24.59
C LEU A 150 -3.52 2.53 23.23
N LEU A 151 -4.25 1.54 22.72
CA LEU A 151 -3.94 0.87 21.45
C LEU A 151 -3.98 1.82 20.25
N PHE A 152 -4.99 2.71 20.16
CA PHE A 152 -5.04 3.72 19.10
C PHE A 152 -3.89 4.72 19.21
N GLY A 153 -3.52 5.12 20.42
CA GLY A 153 -2.34 5.93 20.68
C GLY A 153 -1.06 5.24 20.18
N THR A 154 -0.84 3.98 20.58
CA THR A 154 0.31 3.17 20.13
C THR A 154 0.34 3.00 18.61
N LEU A 155 -0.80 2.66 17.99
CA LEU A 155 -0.92 2.50 16.54
C LEU A 155 -0.59 3.80 15.80
N THR A 156 -1.07 4.95 16.30
CA THR A 156 -0.89 6.25 15.64
C THR A 156 0.53 6.78 15.83
N ILE A 157 1.05 6.78 17.06
CA ILE A 157 2.40 7.27 17.39
C ILE A 157 3.45 6.37 16.75
N GLY A 158 3.29 5.05 16.86
CA GLY A 158 4.23 4.10 16.25
C GLY A 158 4.23 4.16 14.73
N SER A 159 3.14 4.63 14.10
CA SER A 159 3.07 4.79 12.64
C SER A 159 3.63 6.13 12.13
N LEU A 160 4.22 6.95 12.99
CA LEU A 160 4.92 8.16 12.55
C LEU A 160 6.07 7.78 11.58
N PRO A 161 6.28 8.55 10.49
CA PRO A 161 7.22 8.16 9.44
C PRO A 161 8.65 7.89 9.92
N TRP A 162 9.14 8.65 10.89
CA TRP A 162 10.48 8.49 11.44
C TRP A 162 10.62 7.17 12.23
N PHE A 163 9.63 6.83 13.06
CA PHE A 163 9.64 5.62 13.87
C PHE A 163 9.52 4.38 13.00
N ARG A 164 8.55 4.39 12.08
CA ARG A 164 8.33 3.30 11.12
C ARG A 164 9.54 3.05 10.21
N ALA A 165 10.27 4.09 9.82
CA ALA A 165 11.47 3.92 9.00
C ALA A 165 12.65 3.34 9.78
N LEU A 166 12.81 3.71 11.05
CA LEU A 166 13.92 3.27 11.90
C LEU A 166 13.70 1.87 12.49
N TYR A 167 12.47 1.58 12.93
CA TYR A 167 12.09 0.34 13.63
C TYR A 167 11.03 -0.44 12.83
N HIS A 168 11.31 -0.69 11.55
CA HIS A 168 10.32 -1.26 10.62
C HIS A 168 9.75 -2.60 11.08
N ASN A 169 10.60 -3.50 11.57
CA ASN A 169 10.20 -4.86 11.96
C ASN A 169 9.33 -4.85 13.22
N GLU A 170 9.76 -4.07 14.21
CA GLU A 170 9.04 -3.86 15.48
C GLU A 170 7.70 -3.17 15.20
N TRP A 171 7.70 -2.17 14.32
CA TRP A 171 6.49 -1.50 13.87
C TRP A 171 5.53 -2.49 13.19
N GLU A 172 6.00 -3.38 12.31
CA GLU A 172 5.13 -4.35 11.64
C GLU A 172 4.42 -5.28 12.63
N LEU A 173 5.16 -5.80 13.62
CA LEU A 173 4.60 -6.65 14.68
C LEU A 173 3.62 -5.87 15.56
N MET A 174 4.04 -4.71 16.06
CA MET A 174 3.23 -3.84 16.91
C MET A 174 1.92 -3.48 16.20
N HIS A 175 2.00 -3.04 14.94
CA HIS A 175 0.83 -2.57 14.19
C HIS A 175 -0.15 -3.70 13.91
N ARG A 176 0.36 -4.90 13.60
CA ARG A 176 -0.44 -6.10 13.36
C ARG A 176 -1.18 -6.57 14.60
N TYR A 177 -0.45 -6.84 15.68
CA TYR A 177 -1.05 -7.40 16.90
C TYR A 177 -1.91 -6.37 17.64
N SER A 178 -1.50 -5.11 17.67
CA SER A 178 -2.33 -4.04 18.27
C SER A 178 -3.60 -3.82 17.45
N GLY A 179 -3.54 -3.92 16.11
CA GLY A 179 -4.71 -3.85 15.25
C GLY A 179 -5.72 -4.98 15.52
N TRP A 180 -5.25 -6.23 15.59
CA TRP A 180 -6.12 -7.38 15.90
C TRP A 180 -6.73 -7.28 17.29
N THR A 181 -5.89 -6.91 18.27
CA THR A 181 -6.34 -6.72 19.66
C THR A 181 -7.38 -5.61 19.74
N THR A 182 -7.19 -4.49 19.03
CA THR A 182 -8.16 -3.40 18.99
C THR A 182 -9.52 -3.89 18.49
N VAL A 183 -9.57 -4.62 17.37
CA VAL A 183 -10.82 -5.14 16.81
C VAL A 183 -11.52 -6.10 17.77
N ALA A 184 -10.77 -6.98 18.43
CA ALA A 184 -11.32 -7.90 19.44
C ALA A 184 -11.92 -7.14 20.64
N ILE A 185 -11.24 -6.10 21.12
CA ILE A 185 -11.75 -5.30 22.26
C ILE A 185 -12.95 -4.45 21.85
N VAL A 186 -12.99 -3.92 20.62
CA VAL A 186 -14.17 -3.18 20.10
C VAL A 186 -15.38 -4.11 20.00
N TRP A 187 -15.20 -5.37 19.60
CA TRP A 187 -16.24 -6.40 19.66
C TRP A 187 -16.77 -6.60 21.10
N THR A 188 -15.87 -6.80 22.06
CA THR A 188 -16.23 -6.94 23.47
C THR A 188 -17.00 -5.72 23.98
N GLN A 189 -16.54 -4.51 23.66
CA GLN A 189 -17.21 -3.28 24.07
C GLN A 189 -18.61 -3.15 23.46
N LEU A 190 -18.75 -3.41 22.16
CA LEU A 190 -20.05 -3.40 21.48
C LEU A 190 -21.02 -4.39 22.12
N LEU A 191 -20.57 -5.61 22.42
CA LEU A 191 -21.39 -6.64 23.05
C LEU A 191 -21.79 -6.26 24.48
N CYS A 192 -20.88 -5.70 25.28
CA CYS A 192 -21.18 -5.19 26.62
C CYS A 192 -22.23 -4.08 26.60
N ILE A 193 -22.05 -3.07 25.74
CA ILE A 193 -23.00 -1.97 25.59
C ILE A 193 -24.37 -2.50 25.13
N SER A 194 -24.38 -3.36 24.11
CA SER A 194 -25.62 -3.92 23.56
C SER A 194 -26.35 -4.81 24.57
N ALA A 195 -25.63 -5.65 25.32
CA ALA A 195 -26.24 -6.51 26.34
C ALA A 195 -26.82 -5.69 27.50
N SER A 196 -26.11 -4.65 27.93
CA SER A 196 -26.59 -3.72 28.95
C SER A 196 -27.86 -2.98 28.47
N ASN A 197 -27.83 -2.41 27.26
CA ASN A 197 -28.99 -1.72 26.70
C ASN A 197 -30.19 -2.66 26.49
N ALA A 198 -29.95 -3.87 26.00
CA ALA A 198 -31.00 -4.89 25.82
C ALA A 198 -31.69 -5.24 27.15
N ALA A 199 -30.91 -5.31 28.25
CA ALA A 199 -31.47 -5.51 29.59
C ALA A 199 -32.32 -4.32 30.05
N THR A 200 -31.84 -3.09 29.87
CA THR A 200 -32.58 -1.87 30.24
C THR A 200 -33.87 -1.69 29.43
N GLU A 201 -33.83 -1.99 28.13
CA GLU A 201 -34.97 -1.83 27.21
C GLU A 201 -35.90 -3.06 27.17
N SER A 202 -35.61 -4.11 27.94
CA SER A 202 -36.33 -5.40 27.90
C SER A 202 -36.44 -5.98 26.49
N GLN A 203 -35.40 -5.82 25.67
CA GLN A 203 -35.30 -6.33 24.31
C GLN A 203 -34.35 -7.54 24.22
N LYS A 204 -34.51 -8.34 23.17
CA LYS A 204 -33.54 -9.41 22.86
C LYS A 204 -32.26 -8.80 22.30
N LEU A 205 -31.10 -9.18 22.86
CA LEU A 205 -29.78 -8.72 22.42
C LEU A 205 -29.57 -8.82 20.90
N GLY A 206 -29.96 -9.95 20.29
CA GLY A 206 -29.82 -10.15 18.85
C GLY A 206 -30.54 -9.12 17.99
N ILE A 207 -31.72 -8.64 18.43
CA ILE A 207 -32.48 -7.61 17.70
C ILE A 207 -31.74 -6.27 17.74
N LEU A 208 -31.18 -5.92 18.91
CA LEU A 208 -30.42 -4.68 19.06
C LEU A 208 -29.12 -4.70 18.25
N LEU A 209 -28.41 -5.83 18.24
CA LEU A 209 -27.18 -6.00 17.45
C LEU A 209 -27.44 -5.85 15.95
N VAL A 210 -28.48 -6.50 15.41
CA VAL A 210 -28.81 -6.42 13.97
C VAL A 210 -29.18 -5.00 13.55
N LYS A 211 -29.80 -4.21 14.44
CA LYS A 211 -30.12 -2.80 14.19
C LYS A 211 -28.91 -1.86 14.33
N THR A 212 -27.82 -2.32 14.93
CA THR A 212 -26.63 -1.48 15.20
C THR A 212 -25.66 -1.53 14.01
N PRO A 213 -25.38 -0.41 13.32
CA PRO A 213 -24.48 -0.42 12.16
C PRO A 213 -23.06 -0.90 12.47
N SER A 214 -22.51 -0.54 13.65
CA SER A 214 -21.20 -1.01 14.11
C SER A 214 -21.07 -2.53 14.10
N PHE A 215 -22.14 -3.27 14.40
CA PHE A 215 -22.15 -4.73 14.39
C PHE A 215 -21.78 -5.27 13.01
N TRP A 216 -22.45 -4.79 11.97
CA TRP A 216 -22.19 -5.22 10.59
C TRP A 216 -20.81 -4.77 10.10
N MET A 217 -20.38 -3.54 10.43
CA MET A 217 -19.05 -3.06 10.05
C MET A 217 -17.94 -3.87 10.72
N LEU A 218 -18.11 -4.29 11.97
CA LEU A 218 -17.17 -5.18 12.66
C LEU A 218 -17.18 -6.58 12.07
N ILE A 219 -18.35 -7.14 11.72
CA ILE A 219 -18.43 -8.42 11.00
C ILE A 219 -17.60 -8.38 9.72
N VAL A 220 -17.82 -7.36 8.89
CA VAL A 220 -17.08 -7.20 7.63
C VAL A 220 -15.59 -7.00 7.91
N THR A 221 -15.22 -6.15 8.87
CA THR A 221 -13.82 -5.94 9.27
C THR A 221 -13.15 -7.25 9.69
N THR A 222 -13.80 -8.04 10.54
CA THR A 222 -13.31 -9.35 10.99
C THR A 222 -13.16 -10.33 9.84
N PHE A 223 -14.13 -10.41 8.93
CA PHE A 223 -14.00 -11.23 7.72
C PHE A 223 -12.82 -10.80 6.85
N LEU A 224 -12.62 -9.49 6.64
CA LEU A 224 -11.50 -8.96 5.87
C LEU A 224 -10.15 -9.20 6.55
N LEU A 225 -10.09 -9.29 7.88
CA LEU A 225 -8.88 -9.65 8.62
C LEU A 225 -8.55 -11.14 8.50
N ILE A 226 -9.57 -12.01 8.57
CA ILE A 226 -9.40 -13.46 8.50
C ILE A 226 -9.15 -13.91 7.05
N TYR A 227 -9.77 -13.25 6.07
CA TYR A 227 -9.76 -13.68 4.67
C TYR A 227 -8.37 -14.02 4.13
N PRO A 228 -7.32 -13.18 4.26
CA PRO A 228 -6.00 -13.53 3.74
C PRO A 228 -5.38 -14.79 4.35
N TRP A 229 -5.73 -15.11 5.61
CA TRP A 229 -5.26 -16.29 6.33
C TRP A 229 -5.90 -17.58 5.83
N LEU A 230 -7.14 -17.52 5.34
CA LEU A 230 -7.78 -18.66 4.67
C LEU A 230 -7.05 -19.06 3.37
N TYR A 231 -6.21 -18.16 2.84
CA TYR A 231 -5.37 -18.37 1.67
C TYR A 231 -3.88 -18.54 2.04
N LEU A 232 -3.57 -18.89 3.28
CA LEU A 232 -2.20 -19.24 3.68
C LEU A 232 -1.80 -20.59 3.06
N ARG A 233 -0.77 -20.58 2.21
CA ARG A 233 -0.34 -21.77 1.44
C ARG A 233 1.17 -21.87 1.42
N LYS A 234 1.69 -23.10 1.39
CA LYS A 234 3.10 -23.35 1.06
C LYS A 234 3.28 -23.27 -0.44
N VAL A 235 4.34 -22.60 -0.87
CA VAL A 235 4.78 -22.50 -2.26
C VAL A 235 6.18 -23.07 -2.32
N THR A 236 6.36 -24.09 -3.15
CA THR A 236 7.65 -24.65 -3.52
C THR A 236 8.21 -23.91 -4.73
N PHE A 237 9.52 -23.93 -4.89
CA PHE A 237 10.20 -23.24 -5.98
C PHE A 237 11.54 -23.89 -6.26
N VAL A 238 12.05 -23.65 -7.47
CA VAL A 238 13.44 -23.95 -7.84
C VAL A 238 14.24 -22.66 -7.71
N ALA A 239 15.20 -22.64 -6.79
CA ALA A 239 16.07 -21.49 -6.59
C ALA A 239 17.26 -21.52 -7.57
N GLU A 240 17.35 -20.52 -8.44
CA GLU A 240 18.49 -20.27 -9.30
C GLU A 240 19.35 -19.15 -8.70
N LYS A 241 20.58 -19.49 -8.29
CA LYS A 241 21.53 -18.50 -7.77
C LYS A 241 22.09 -17.67 -8.91
N LEU A 242 21.62 -16.42 -9.03
CA LEU A 242 22.11 -15.49 -10.06
C LEU A 242 23.49 -14.92 -9.69
N SER A 243 23.68 -14.57 -8.41
CA SER A 243 24.95 -14.04 -7.89
C SER A 243 25.02 -14.20 -6.37
N THR A 244 26.08 -13.67 -5.74
CA THR A 244 26.15 -13.52 -4.26
C THR A 244 25.12 -12.53 -3.71
N HIS A 245 24.54 -11.68 -4.56
CA HIS A 245 23.61 -10.63 -4.15
C HIS A 245 22.15 -10.91 -4.53
N ALA A 246 21.88 -11.89 -5.41
CA ALA A 246 20.53 -12.13 -5.91
C ALA A 246 20.29 -13.61 -6.22
N THR A 247 19.07 -14.07 -5.96
CA THR A 247 18.55 -15.39 -6.32
C THR A 247 17.20 -15.23 -7.01
N GLN A 248 16.94 -16.02 -8.04
CA GLN A 248 15.66 -16.07 -8.73
C GLN A 248 14.93 -17.34 -8.33
N LEU A 249 13.71 -17.19 -7.80
CA LEU A 249 12.84 -18.29 -7.39
C LEU A 249 11.88 -18.58 -8.53
N HIS A 250 11.97 -19.76 -9.14
CA HIS A 250 11.06 -20.20 -10.19
C HIS A 250 9.93 -21.03 -9.61
N ILE A 251 8.69 -20.61 -9.86
CA ILE A 251 7.49 -21.22 -9.31
C ILE A 251 6.69 -21.82 -10.47
N GLU A 252 6.63 -23.15 -10.47
CA GLU A 252 5.87 -23.91 -11.45
C GLU A 252 4.39 -23.93 -11.04
N THR A 253 3.52 -23.50 -11.96
CA THR A 253 2.08 -23.53 -11.77
C THR A 253 1.40 -23.51 -13.14
N ASP A 254 0.24 -24.14 -13.25
CA ASP A 254 -0.59 -24.11 -14.48
C ASP A 254 -1.22 -22.73 -14.74
N LYS A 255 -1.06 -21.78 -13.81
CA LYS A 255 -1.66 -20.46 -13.89
C LYS A 255 -0.75 -19.47 -14.62
N VAL A 256 -1.35 -18.74 -15.55
CA VAL A 256 -0.75 -17.53 -16.12
C VAL A 256 -1.09 -16.35 -15.21
N LEU A 257 -0.09 -15.78 -14.56
CA LEU A 257 -0.30 -14.61 -13.70
C LEU A 257 -0.45 -13.31 -14.52
N PRO A 258 -1.31 -12.37 -14.07
CA PRO A 258 -1.29 -11.01 -14.62
C PRO A 258 0.07 -10.32 -14.37
N THR A 259 0.47 -9.45 -15.28
CA THR A 259 1.66 -8.58 -15.12
C THR A 259 1.59 -7.65 -13.91
N CYS A 260 2.77 -7.25 -13.42
CA CYS A 260 2.98 -6.26 -12.36
C CYS A 260 2.19 -6.59 -11.09
N VAL A 261 2.13 -7.87 -10.76
CA VAL A 261 1.49 -8.39 -9.56
C VAL A 261 2.54 -8.58 -8.47
N GLY A 262 2.18 -8.21 -7.25
CA GLY A 262 2.93 -8.50 -6.04
C GLY A 262 2.43 -9.78 -5.37
N MET A 263 3.37 -10.58 -4.90
CA MET A 263 3.12 -11.76 -4.06
C MET A 263 3.90 -11.60 -2.76
N ALA A 264 3.26 -11.90 -1.64
CA ALA A 264 3.91 -11.90 -0.35
C ALA A 264 4.49 -13.29 -0.04
N LEU A 265 5.75 -13.31 0.42
CA LEU A 265 6.49 -14.50 0.83
C LEU A 265 6.94 -14.36 2.29
N SER A 266 6.93 -15.47 3.01
CA SER A 266 7.32 -15.51 4.42
C SER A 266 7.89 -16.87 4.81
N SER A 267 8.90 -16.90 5.69
CA SER A 267 9.28 -18.12 6.41
C SER A 267 8.43 -18.33 7.67
N ALA A 268 8.03 -17.24 8.34
CA ALA A 268 7.21 -17.25 9.54
C ALA A 268 5.99 -16.31 9.38
N PRO A 269 4.84 -16.80 8.86
CA PRO A 269 3.74 -15.94 8.39
C PRO A 269 3.07 -15.06 9.46
N LEU A 270 3.20 -15.44 10.74
CA LEU A 270 2.73 -14.66 11.89
C LEU A 270 3.68 -13.52 12.29
N VAL A 271 4.95 -13.56 11.85
CA VAL A 271 6.01 -12.65 12.30
C VAL A 271 6.39 -11.67 11.19
N GLU A 272 6.58 -12.18 9.98
CA GLU A 272 7.15 -11.40 8.87
C GLU A 272 6.38 -11.66 7.57
N ASN A 273 6.35 -10.68 6.68
CA ASN A 273 5.72 -10.84 5.36
C ASN A 273 6.34 -9.90 4.32
N HIS A 274 7.11 -10.45 3.38
CA HIS A 274 7.87 -9.68 2.40
C HIS A 274 7.20 -9.71 1.02
N LYS A 275 6.89 -8.54 0.46
CA LYS A 275 6.26 -8.45 -0.87
C LYS A 275 7.31 -8.39 -1.96
N PHE A 276 7.14 -9.22 -2.99
CA PHE A 276 7.97 -9.22 -4.19
C PHE A 276 7.10 -9.14 -5.44
N ALA A 277 7.65 -8.59 -6.52
CA ALA A 277 6.98 -8.61 -7.81
C ALA A 277 7.17 -9.97 -8.48
N THR A 278 6.08 -10.53 -8.99
CA THR A 278 6.11 -11.74 -9.82
C THR A 278 6.47 -11.37 -11.25
N ILE A 279 7.32 -12.19 -11.88
CA ILE A 279 7.76 -12.06 -13.26
C ILE A 279 7.15 -13.23 -14.04
N PRO A 280 6.03 -13.03 -14.76
CA PRO A 280 5.47 -14.08 -15.59
C PRO A 280 6.46 -14.51 -16.66
N GLN A 281 6.35 -15.78 -17.07
CA GLN A 281 7.12 -16.28 -18.20
C GLN A 281 6.77 -15.50 -19.47
N PRO A 282 7.75 -15.31 -20.39
CA PRO A 282 7.48 -14.76 -21.71
C PRO A 282 6.34 -15.49 -22.43
N ASN A 283 5.66 -14.79 -23.34
CA ASN A 283 4.63 -15.37 -24.22
C ASN A 283 3.44 -16.01 -23.49
N LYS A 284 3.18 -15.62 -22.23
CA LYS A 284 2.07 -16.12 -21.40
C LYS A 284 2.13 -17.62 -21.12
N HIS A 285 3.34 -18.20 -21.06
CA HIS A 285 3.50 -19.56 -20.57
C HIS A 285 3.11 -19.65 -19.08
N PRO A 286 2.61 -20.81 -18.62
CA PRO A 286 2.37 -21.06 -17.21
C PRO A 286 3.64 -20.91 -16.37
N GLY A 287 3.46 -20.59 -15.08
CA GLY A 287 4.56 -20.34 -14.17
C GLY A 287 5.04 -18.89 -14.15
N PHE A 288 5.86 -18.58 -13.14
CA PHE A 288 6.44 -17.26 -12.95
C PHE A 288 7.69 -17.37 -12.09
N SER A 289 8.50 -16.32 -12.09
CA SER A 289 9.65 -16.22 -11.21
C SER A 289 9.56 -15.00 -10.30
N ILE A 290 10.37 -14.99 -9.24
CA ILE A 290 10.55 -13.87 -8.33
C ILE A 290 12.04 -13.64 -8.16
N VAL A 291 12.52 -12.42 -8.42
CA VAL A 291 13.91 -12.05 -8.14
C VAL A 291 13.99 -11.47 -6.73
N VAL A 292 14.79 -12.13 -5.89
CA VAL A 292 15.09 -11.68 -4.52
C VAL A 292 16.52 -11.15 -4.49
N ALA A 293 16.67 -9.87 -4.13
CA ALA A 293 17.96 -9.25 -3.89
C ALA A 293 18.23 -9.14 -2.38
N ASN A 294 19.49 -9.34 -2.00
CA ASN A 294 19.97 -9.19 -0.63
C ASN A 294 19.98 -7.72 -0.21
N ASN A 295 18.89 -7.28 0.42
CA ASN A 295 18.66 -5.90 0.90
C ASN A 295 18.32 -5.85 2.40
N GLY A 296 18.51 -6.94 3.13
CA GLY A 296 18.18 -7.07 4.56
C GLY A 296 18.26 -8.51 5.04
N ASP A 297 18.20 -8.72 6.36
CA ASP A 297 18.53 -10.00 6.99
C ASP A 297 17.72 -11.17 6.46
N TRP A 298 16.41 -10.99 6.26
CA TRP A 298 15.54 -12.03 5.71
C TRP A 298 15.94 -12.41 4.28
N THR A 299 16.11 -11.42 3.40
CA THR A 299 16.50 -11.66 2.00
C THR A 299 17.91 -12.22 1.89
N LYS A 300 18.83 -11.84 2.78
CA LYS A 300 20.18 -12.40 2.85
C LYS A 300 20.13 -13.89 3.13
N ARG A 301 19.40 -14.30 4.17
CA ARG A 301 19.22 -15.73 4.49
C ARG A 301 18.62 -16.51 3.33
N LEU A 302 17.62 -15.95 2.65
CA LEU A 302 16.99 -16.59 1.50
C LEU A 302 17.93 -16.73 0.29
N VAL A 303 18.79 -15.75 0.04
CA VAL A 303 19.80 -15.80 -1.04
C VAL A 303 20.93 -16.78 -0.71
N ASP A 304 21.34 -16.86 0.56
CA ASP A 304 22.45 -17.72 0.98
C ASP A 304 22.01 -19.19 1.09
N ASN A 305 20.85 -19.46 1.69
CA ASN A 305 20.32 -20.79 1.98
C ASN A 305 18.80 -20.84 1.77
N PRO A 306 18.33 -21.03 0.51
CA PRO A 306 16.90 -21.06 0.22
C PRO A 306 16.22 -22.30 0.86
N PRO A 307 15.07 -22.14 1.53
CA PRO A 307 14.31 -23.26 2.08
C PRO A 307 13.56 -24.03 0.97
N GLN A 308 13.06 -25.23 1.29
CA GLN A 308 12.27 -26.04 0.34
C GLN A 308 10.93 -25.39 -0.04
N TYR A 309 10.36 -24.59 0.85
CA TYR A 309 9.11 -23.88 0.62
C TYR A 309 9.09 -22.57 1.39
N LEU A 310 8.26 -21.65 0.92
CA LEU A 310 7.89 -20.42 1.63
C LEU A 310 6.37 -20.37 1.76
N TRP A 311 5.88 -19.60 2.72
CA TRP A 311 4.47 -19.31 2.87
C TRP A 311 4.08 -18.11 2.01
N THR A 312 2.95 -18.22 1.33
CA THR A 312 2.24 -17.08 0.74
C THR A 312 0.90 -16.90 1.43
N ARG A 313 0.44 -15.66 1.52
CA ARG A 313 -0.80 -15.26 2.19
C ARG A 313 -1.61 -14.34 1.29
N GLY A 314 -2.93 -14.51 1.32
CA GLY A 314 -3.84 -13.69 0.53
C GLY A 314 -3.83 -14.03 -0.95
N VAL A 315 -4.30 -13.09 -1.76
CA VAL A 315 -4.30 -13.22 -3.22
C VAL A 315 -3.30 -12.25 -3.84
N PRO A 316 -2.79 -12.52 -5.05
CA PRO A 316 -1.84 -11.61 -5.68
C PRO A 316 -2.46 -10.22 -5.95
N THR A 317 -1.70 -9.15 -5.68
CA THR A 317 -2.18 -7.76 -5.72
C THR A 317 -1.51 -6.98 -6.85
N LEU A 318 -2.28 -6.23 -7.63
CA LEU A 318 -1.74 -5.36 -8.68
C LEU A 318 -0.89 -4.25 -8.05
N GLY A 319 0.34 -4.09 -8.55
CA GLY A 319 1.29 -3.08 -8.09
C GLY A 319 1.34 -1.84 -8.97
N VAL A 320 2.13 -0.85 -8.53
CA VAL A 320 2.32 0.44 -9.22
C VAL A 320 2.78 0.28 -10.67
N GLY A 321 3.58 -0.74 -10.98
CA GLY A 321 4.04 -1.01 -12.34
C GLY A 321 2.89 -1.22 -13.33
N ARG A 322 1.72 -1.68 -12.86
CA ARG A 322 0.55 -1.91 -13.71
C ARG A 322 -0.01 -0.62 -14.32
N ILE A 323 0.24 0.53 -13.69
CA ILE A 323 -0.19 1.85 -14.17
C ILE A 323 0.41 2.18 -15.54
N ALA A 324 1.53 1.53 -15.91
CA ALA A 324 2.08 1.61 -17.26
C ALA A 324 1.01 1.41 -18.36
N LYS A 325 0.05 0.49 -18.17
CA LYS A 325 -1.02 0.21 -19.13
C LYS A 325 -2.01 1.36 -19.33
N VAL A 326 -2.04 2.33 -18.43
CA VAL A 326 -2.87 3.53 -18.58
C VAL A 326 -2.36 4.40 -19.73
N PHE A 327 -1.10 4.24 -20.14
CA PHE A 327 -0.42 5.10 -21.11
C PHE A 327 -0.03 4.35 -22.39
N ARG A 328 -0.24 4.96 -23.55
CA ARG A 328 0.05 4.37 -24.86
C ARG A 328 1.54 4.23 -25.12
N ARG A 329 2.34 5.16 -24.60
CA ARG A 329 3.80 5.21 -24.74
C ARG A 329 4.43 5.56 -23.41
N ILE A 330 5.42 4.80 -22.97
CA ILE A 330 6.01 4.97 -21.64
C ILE A 330 7.53 4.95 -21.66
N VAL A 331 8.14 5.56 -20.65
CA VAL A 331 9.51 5.24 -20.26
C VAL A 331 9.47 4.42 -18.99
N LEU A 332 10.10 3.24 -19.00
CA LEU A 332 10.33 2.44 -17.81
C LEU A 332 11.73 2.71 -17.27
N VAL A 333 11.82 3.29 -16.07
CA VAL A 333 13.07 3.55 -15.38
C VAL A 333 13.22 2.57 -14.25
N ALA A 334 14.32 1.81 -14.24
CA ALA A 334 14.64 0.87 -13.18
C ALA A 334 16.04 1.11 -12.60
N THR A 335 16.23 0.79 -11.32
CA THR A 335 17.57 0.62 -10.73
C THR A 335 17.72 -0.73 -10.05
N GLY A 336 18.89 -1.35 -10.19
CA GLY A 336 19.19 -2.64 -9.56
C GLY A 336 18.07 -3.66 -9.77
N SER A 337 17.56 -4.22 -8.66
CA SER A 337 16.50 -5.23 -8.66
C SER A 337 15.11 -4.68 -9.00
N GLY A 338 14.96 -3.35 -9.10
CA GLY A 338 13.76 -2.71 -9.65
C GLY A 338 13.45 -3.13 -11.10
N ILE A 339 14.40 -3.79 -11.78
CA ILE A 339 14.14 -4.42 -13.08
C ILE A 339 13.16 -5.59 -12.99
N GLY A 340 13.05 -6.29 -11.86
CA GLY A 340 12.14 -7.42 -11.69
C GLY A 340 10.67 -7.05 -11.94
N PRO A 341 10.11 -6.04 -11.25
CA PRO A 341 8.78 -5.54 -11.55
C PRO A 341 8.59 -5.06 -12.99
N CYS A 342 9.64 -4.52 -13.64
CA CYS A 342 9.60 -4.14 -15.05
C CYS A 342 9.59 -5.35 -15.99
N LEU A 343 10.38 -6.40 -15.68
CA LEU A 343 10.38 -7.68 -16.41
C LEU A 343 8.97 -8.29 -16.46
N SER A 344 8.22 -8.13 -15.37
CA SER A 344 6.81 -8.54 -15.32
C SER A 344 5.94 -7.91 -16.41
N PHE A 345 6.17 -6.64 -16.73
CA PHE A 345 5.46 -5.94 -17.79
C PHE A 345 5.97 -6.35 -19.17
N ILE A 346 7.28 -6.27 -19.39
CA ILE A 346 7.90 -6.43 -20.73
C ILE A 346 7.87 -7.87 -21.23
N ASN A 347 7.86 -8.87 -20.35
CA ASN A 347 7.77 -10.28 -20.76
C ASN A 347 6.43 -10.61 -21.43
N VAL A 348 5.36 -9.96 -20.98
CA VAL A 348 3.97 -10.20 -21.43
C VAL A 348 3.52 -9.16 -22.46
N HIS A 349 4.10 -7.97 -22.43
CA HIS A 349 3.81 -6.88 -23.37
C HIS A 349 5.08 -6.39 -24.09
N PRO A 350 5.85 -7.27 -24.78
CA PRO A 350 7.06 -6.87 -25.50
C PRO A 350 6.76 -5.91 -26.67
N GLU A 351 5.52 -5.91 -27.19
CA GLU A 351 5.05 -5.05 -28.28
C GLU A 351 4.69 -3.63 -27.85
N TRP A 352 4.63 -3.36 -26.54
CA TRP A 352 4.16 -2.08 -26.04
C TRP A 352 5.18 -0.99 -26.37
N ALA A 353 4.70 0.14 -26.88
CA ALA A 353 5.57 1.26 -27.21
C ALA A 353 6.23 1.81 -25.94
N MET A 354 7.50 1.47 -25.73
CA MET A 354 8.24 1.85 -24.54
C MET A 354 9.71 2.17 -24.84
N ARG A 355 10.32 2.93 -23.94
CA ARG A 355 11.77 3.05 -23.82
C ARG A 355 12.19 2.59 -22.43
N ILE A 356 13.18 1.71 -22.36
CA ILE A 356 13.69 1.16 -21.11
C ILE A 356 14.99 1.89 -20.75
N VAL A 357 15.05 2.38 -19.51
CA VAL A 357 16.25 2.97 -18.91
C VAL A 357 16.54 2.19 -17.63
N TRP A 358 17.63 1.43 -17.63
CA TRP A 358 17.99 0.59 -16.49
C TRP A 358 19.43 0.86 -16.06
N SER A 359 19.60 1.16 -14.77
CA SER A 359 20.91 1.36 -14.15
C SER A 359 21.17 0.29 -13.09
N ALA A 360 22.22 -0.50 -13.27
CA ALA A 360 22.59 -1.54 -12.30
C ALA A 360 24.09 -1.78 -12.31
N ARG A 361 24.60 -2.32 -11.19
CA ARG A 361 25.99 -2.76 -11.09
C ARG A 361 26.13 -4.10 -11.79
N LEU A 362 27.02 -4.21 -12.79
CA LEU A 362 27.31 -5.46 -13.50
C LEU A 362 26.04 -6.21 -13.97
N PRO A 363 25.14 -5.56 -14.75
CA PRO A 363 23.80 -6.07 -15.04
C PRO A 363 23.79 -7.48 -15.64
N MET A 364 24.74 -7.77 -16.56
CA MET A 364 24.91 -9.11 -17.16
C MET A 364 25.23 -10.19 -16.13
N LEU A 365 26.11 -9.88 -15.16
CA LEU A 365 26.55 -10.83 -14.13
C LEU A 365 25.48 -10.99 -13.05
N SER A 366 24.85 -9.89 -12.62
CA SER A 366 23.93 -9.88 -11.48
C SER A 366 22.52 -10.37 -11.81
N TYR A 367 22.08 -10.21 -13.07
CA TYR A 367 20.70 -10.53 -13.48
C TYR A 367 20.63 -11.52 -14.63
N GLY A 368 21.76 -11.94 -15.19
CA GLY A 368 21.83 -13.01 -16.19
C GLY A 368 21.48 -12.59 -17.61
N LYS A 369 21.97 -13.39 -18.57
CA LYS A 369 21.82 -13.15 -20.02
C LYS A 369 20.35 -13.20 -20.48
N SER A 370 19.54 -14.09 -19.93
CA SER A 370 18.13 -14.25 -20.33
C SER A 370 17.30 -12.98 -20.06
N ASN A 371 17.47 -12.36 -18.89
CA ASN A 371 16.76 -11.11 -18.55
C ASN A 371 17.17 -9.96 -19.48
N ILE A 372 18.45 -9.87 -19.85
CA ILE A 372 18.95 -8.86 -20.79
C ILE A 372 18.35 -9.08 -22.19
N GLN A 373 18.27 -10.33 -22.64
CA GLN A 373 17.64 -10.67 -23.92
C GLN A 373 16.15 -10.30 -23.90
N ASN A 374 15.43 -10.53 -22.80
CA ASN A 374 14.03 -10.12 -22.67
C ASN A 374 13.84 -8.61 -22.74
N ILE A 375 14.76 -7.83 -22.14
CA ILE A 375 14.78 -6.37 -22.23
C ILE A 375 14.99 -5.92 -23.68
N LEU A 376 16.04 -6.41 -24.34
CA LEU A 376 16.37 -6.03 -25.71
C LEU A 376 15.35 -6.52 -26.75
N ARG A 377 14.61 -7.59 -26.43
CA ARG A 377 13.46 -8.06 -27.22
C ARG A 377 12.30 -7.07 -27.18
N ALA A 378 12.04 -6.46 -26.02
CA ALA A 378 10.98 -5.48 -25.84
C ALA A 378 11.39 -4.07 -26.31
N ASP A 379 12.66 -3.70 -26.14
CA ASP A 379 13.22 -2.43 -26.59
C ASP A 379 14.66 -2.62 -27.07
N LYS A 380 14.85 -2.64 -28.39
CA LYS A 380 16.16 -2.83 -29.03
C LYS A 380 17.15 -1.72 -28.68
N ASP A 381 16.64 -0.54 -28.37
CA ASP A 381 17.43 0.64 -28.05
C ASP A 381 17.38 0.95 -26.54
N ALA A 382 17.15 -0.09 -25.71
CA ALA A 382 17.15 0.04 -24.27
C ALA A 382 18.47 0.63 -23.77
N ILE A 383 18.37 1.61 -22.87
CA ILE A 383 19.54 2.27 -22.26
C ILE A 383 19.91 1.48 -21.01
N ILE A 384 20.93 0.62 -21.11
CA ILE A 384 21.44 -0.20 -20.00
C ILE A 384 22.76 0.40 -19.50
N ILE A 385 22.74 0.95 -18.29
CA ILE A 385 23.89 1.59 -17.63
C ILE A 385 24.52 0.58 -16.68
N ASP A 386 25.72 0.11 -16.99
CA ASP A 386 26.55 -0.69 -16.08
C ASP A 386 27.36 0.25 -15.18
N THR A 387 26.86 0.49 -13.97
CA THR A 387 27.45 1.46 -13.04
C THR A 387 28.89 1.12 -12.65
N LYS A 388 29.33 -0.13 -12.80
CA LYS A 388 30.72 -0.52 -12.51
C LYS A 388 31.67 -0.19 -13.67
N LYS A 389 31.17 -0.19 -14.91
CA LYS A 389 31.96 0.09 -16.12
C LYS A 389 31.90 1.55 -16.53
N THR A 390 30.83 2.27 -16.20
CA THR A 390 30.62 3.66 -16.63
C THR A 390 31.52 4.65 -15.90
N SER A 391 31.72 4.53 -14.58
CA SER A 391 32.78 5.26 -13.87
C SER A 391 33.10 4.62 -12.52
N HIS A 392 34.33 4.85 -12.04
CA HIS A 392 34.75 4.52 -10.68
C HIS A 392 34.27 5.53 -9.63
N LYS A 393 33.93 6.76 -10.05
CA LYS A 393 33.46 7.84 -9.18
C LYS A 393 32.00 8.19 -9.46
N GLU A 394 31.25 8.46 -8.40
CA GLU A 394 29.81 8.76 -8.48
C GLU A 394 29.51 10.09 -9.20
N GLU A 395 30.45 11.03 -9.17
CA GLU A 395 30.36 12.36 -9.81
C GLU A 395 30.35 12.32 -11.35
N ASP A 396 30.94 11.27 -11.96
CA ASP A 396 30.94 11.09 -13.41
C ASP A 396 29.77 10.25 -13.91
N MET A 397 28.91 9.75 -13.00
CA MET A 397 27.76 8.96 -13.40
C MET A 397 26.75 9.81 -14.17
N PRO A 398 26.23 9.31 -15.32
CA PRO A 398 25.18 10.02 -16.02
C PRO A 398 23.96 10.16 -15.10
N SER A 399 23.50 11.40 -14.92
CA SER A 399 22.30 11.68 -14.13
C SER A 399 21.12 10.90 -14.70
N LEU A 400 20.63 9.91 -13.93
CA LEU A 400 19.53 9.05 -14.35
C LEU A 400 18.27 9.86 -14.65
N LEU A 401 18.05 10.98 -13.95
CA LEU A 401 17.01 11.95 -14.25
C LEU A 401 17.16 12.53 -15.66
N LYS A 402 18.36 12.98 -16.05
CA LYS A 402 18.61 13.54 -17.39
C LYS A 402 18.42 12.49 -18.48
N VAL A 403 18.89 11.26 -18.24
CA VAL A 403 18.71 10.12 -19.17
C VAL A 403 17.22 9.77 -19.33
N ALA A 404 16.49 9.65 -18.21
CA ALA A 404 15.05 9.37 -18.23
C ALA A 404 14.26 10.48 -18.95
N TYR A 405 14.67 11.74 -18.77
CA TYR A 405 14.08 12.86 -19.48
C TYR A 405 14.36 12.84 -20.98
N ALA A 406 15.60 12.56 -21.40
CA ALA A 406 15.95 12.44 -22.81
C ALA A 406 15.16 11.30 -23.47
N ALA A 407 15.14 10.12 -22.83
CA ALA A 407 14.34 8.98 -23.24
C ALA A 407 12.85 9.32 -23.38
N TYR A 408 12.30 10.14 -22.46
CA TYR A 408 10.91 10.59 -22.53
C TYR A 408 10.63 11.47 -23.75
N GLN A 409 11.55 12.38 -24.09
CA GLN A 409 11.42 13.22 -25.27
C GLN A 409 11.54 12.41 -26.56
N ASP A 410 12.60 11.60 -26.68
CA ASP A 410 12.93 10.86 -27.89
C ASP A 410 11.84 9.85 -28.25
N SER A 411 11.33 9.12 -27.25
CA SER A 411 10.24 8.16 -27.43
C SER A 411 8.85 8.79 -27.56
N ARG A 412 8.75 10.12 -27.38
CA ARG A 412 7.47 10.86 -27.28
C ARG A 412 6.51 10.17 -26.30
N ALA A 413 7.05 9.77 -25.14
CA ALA A 413 6.29 9.06 -24.13
C ALA A 413 5.21 9.94 -23.51
N GLU A 414 4.14 9.31 -23.03
CA GLU A 414 3.08 9.98 -22.27
C GLU A 414 3.37 10.02 -20.77
N ALA A 415 4.18 9.07 -20.26
CA ALA A 415 4.53 8.97 -18.84
C ALA A 415 5.86 8.27 -18.60
N VAL A 416 6.46 8.55 -17.44
CA VAL A 416 7.64 7.85 -16.91
C VAL A 416 7.23 7.02 -15.69
N ILE A 417 7.51 5.72 -15.72
CA ILE A 417 7.24 4.78 -14.62
C ILE A 417 8.57 4.39 -14.01
N VAL A 418 8.76 4.69 -12.73
CA VAL A 418 10.02 4.56 -12.00
C VAL A 418 9.91 3.47 -10.95
N ILE A 419 10.75 2.44 -11.07
CA ILE A 419 10.87 1.34 -10.12
C ILE A 419 12.31 1.33 -9.59
N SER A 420 12.52 2.01 -8.47
CA SER A 420 13.86 2.25 -7.92
C SER A 420 13.79 2.33 -6.38
N ASN A 421 14.94 2.56 -5.74
CA ASN A 421 14.96 2.89 -4.32
C ASN A 421 14.19 4.22 -4.04
N PRO A 422 13.80 4.50 -2.78
CA PRO A 422 12.99 5.67 -2.45
C PRO A 422 13.63 7.01 -2.84
N ALA A 423 14.95 7.15 -2.67
CA ALA A 423 15.66 8.39 -2.95
C ALA A 423 15.62 8.75 -4.44
N VAL A 424 16.03 7.82 -5.30
CA VAL A 424 16.03 7.99 -6.76
C VAL A 424 14.60 8.12 -7.30
N THR A 425 13.66 7.33 -6.76
CA THR A 425 12.24 7.43 -7.14
C THR A 425 11.70 8.83 -6.84
N HIS A 426 11.94 9.34 -5.64
CA HIS A 426 11.50 10.68 -5.24
C HIS A 426 12.16 11.76 -6.11
N GLU A 427 13.47 11.69 -6.33
CA GLU A 427 14.21 12.66 -7.16
C GLU A 427 13.64 12.75 -8.58
N ILE A 428 13.47 11.60 -9.26
CA ILE A 428 13.00 11.56 -10.64
C ILE A 428 11.54 12.00 -10.72
N VAL A 429 10.66 11.45 -9.87
CA VAL A 429 9.23 11.79 -9.90
C VAL A 429 9.02 13.27 -9.59
N TYR A 430 9.65 13.80 -8.53
CA TYR A 430 9.55 15.22 -8.18
C TYR A 430 10.04 16.13 -9.31
N SER A 431 11.22 15.82 -9.86
CA SER A 431 11.87 16.65 -10.88
C SER A 431 11.11 16.68 -12.21
N LEU A 432 10.47 15.57 -12.59
CA LEU A 432 9.64 15.49 -13.78
C LEU A 432 8.25 16.10 -13.55
N GLU A 433 7.61 15.83 -12.41
CA GLU A 433 6.27 16.37 -12.13
C GLU A 433 6.25 17.90 -12.01
N LYS A 434 7.30 18.52 -11.42
CA LYS A 434 7.43 19.98 -11.38
C LYS A 434 7.58 20.62 -12.76
N ARG A 435 7.98 19.84 -13.76
CA ARG A 435 8.05 20.19 -15.19
C ARG A 435 6.82 19.72 -15.98
N LYS A 436 5.75 19.35 -15.29
CA LYS A 436 4.47 18.84 -15.84
C LYS A 436 4.58 17.54 -16.62
N ILE A 437 5.69 16.82 -16.52
CA ILE A 437 5.86 15.48 -17.10
C ILE A 437 5.20 14.46 -16.16
N PRO A 438 4.28 13.61 -16.66
CA PRO A 438 3.68 12.56 -15.84
C PRO A 438 4.74 11.55 -15.39
N ALA A 439 4.98 11.47 -14.08
CA ALA A 439 5.90 10.52 -13.50
C ALA A 439 5.26 9.80 -12.31
N TYR A 440 5.57 8.50 -12.21
CA TYR A 440 4.97 7.58 -11.24
C TYR A 440 6.04 6.66 -10.70
N GLY A 441 5.93 6.29 -9.43
CA GLY A 441 6.85 5.34 -8.82
C GLY A 441 6.29 4.79 -7.52
N ALA A 442 6.92 3.73 -7.03
CA ALA A 442 6.51 3.10 -5.78
C ALA A 442 6.55 4.09 -4.62
N ILE A 443 5.58 3.96 -3.70
CA ILE A 443 5.56 4.69 -2.44
C ILE A 443 5.94 3.73 -1.33
N TRP A 444 6.54 4.24 -0.25
CA TRP A 444 6.94 3.42 0.90
C TRP A 444 5.79 2.64 1.54
N ASP A 445 4.55 3.00 1.21
CA ASP A 445 3.33 2.40 1.76
C ASP A 445 2.66 1.34 0.85
N SER A 446 3.29 0.98 -0.28
CA SER A 446 2.76 0.00 -1.26
C SER A 446 2.99 -1.46 -0.86
#